data_AF-A0A4R5L685-F1
#
_entry.id   AF-A0A4R5L685-F1
#
_cell.length_a   1.000
_cell.length_b   1.000
_cell.length_c   1.000
_cell.angle_alpha   90.00
_cell.angle_beta   90.00
_cell.angle_gamma   90.00
#
_symmetry.space_group_name_H-M   'P 1'
#
loop_
_entity.id
_entity.type
_entity.pdbx_description
1 polymer ?
#
loop_
_entity_poly.entity_id
_entity_poly.type
_entity_poly.pdbx_seq_one_letter_code
_entity_poly.pdbx_strand_id
1 'polypeptide(L)'
;MIPRLSSQALSPSEYIARHLQDFASSTPASAIVDQHPQWFVWNEGVFAVAGILFVVLACIGARRDKWALFTLTPGVSFGRRLYVWWSCAWRQWLASALLFVVAFSVLRLSLGMIATPLMAFAANRVPHDIAQSSPAVSLAIAGMPFIVPMLAYLLLSLPLVGYMVRRGLAAHAMPAPRRFGFWRATLLGLITYAWTLPASLAIANVGVSSAHPVANALRAILLVAWGMYIVLPRQARSVARLAAPR
;
A
#
# COMPACT_ATOMS: atom_id res chain seq x y z
N MET A 1 35.54 -58.79 -11.58
CA MET A 1 35.78 -58.20 -10.24
C MET A 1 34.97 -56.91 -10.18
N ILE A 2 33.79 -56.95 -9.57
CA ILE A 2 32.82 -55.83 -9.58
C ILE A 2 33.00 -55.06 -8.27
N PRO A 3 33.22 -53.73 -8.29
CA PRO A 3 33.33 -52.96 -7.06
C PRO A 3 31.95 -52.86 -6.40
N ARG A 4 31.84 -53.37 -5.16
CA ARG A 4 30.67 -53.16 -4.30
C ARG A 4 30.66 -51.69 -3.87
N LEU A 5 29.78 -50.89 -4.45
CA LEU A 5 29.36 -49.61 -3.89
C LEU A 5 28.56 -49.88 -2.63
N SER A 6 29.21 -49.80 -1.47
CA SER A 6 28.55 -49.76 -0.17
C SER A 6 27.76 -48.45 -0.07
N SER A 7 26.47 -48.50 -0.37
CA SER A 7 25.53 -47.45 0.00
C SER A 7 25.38 -47.44 1.53
N GLN A 8 26.31 -46.78 2.22
CA GLN A 8 26.08 -46.42 3.62
C GLN A 8 24.93 -45.40 3.61
N ALA A 9 23.74 -45.86 3.97
CA ALA A 9 22.63 -44.99 4.31
C ALA A 9 23.09 -44.14 5.49
N LEU A 10 23.39 -42.86 5.24
CA LEU A 10 23.67 -41.88 6.27
C LEU A 10 22.53 -41.93 7.31
N SER A 11 22.90 -42.02 8.58
CA SER A 11 21.91 -42.01 9.64
C SER A 11 21.09 -40.71 9.56
N PRO A 12 19.76 -40.72 9.78
CA PRO A 12 18.93 -39.52 9.68
C PRO A 12 19.45 -38.35 10.54
N SER A 13 20.09 -38.66 11.66
CA SER A 13 20.76 -37.70 12.55
C SER A 13 21.96 -37.01 11.90
N GLU A 14 22.79 -37.72 11.15
CA GLU A 14 23.94 -37.11 10.45
C GLU A 14 23.49 -36.26 9.27
N TYR A 15 22.42 -36.67 8.58
CA TYR A 15 21.81 -35.84 7.54
C TYR A 15 21.28 -34.53 8.12
N ILE A 16 20.54 -34.58 9.23
CA ILE A 16 20.01 -33.38 9.91
C ILE A 16 21.15 -32.50 10.43
N ALA A 17 22.19 -33.09 11.04
CA ALA A 17 23.33 -32.34 11.56
C ALA A 17 24.08 -31.60 10.46
N ARG A 18 24.33 -32.25 9.32
CA ARG A 18 24.92 -31.59 8.14
C ARG A 18 24.04 -30.50 7.59
N HIS A 19 22.74 -30.74 7.49
CA HIS A 19 21.81 -29.74 6.96
C HIS A 19 21.74 -28.51 7.85
N LEU A 20 21.74 -28.68 9.18
CA LEU A 20 21.78 -27.58 10.15
C LEU A 20 23.12 -26.84 10.13
N GLN A 21 24.24 -27.54 9.93
CA GLN A 21 25.54 -26.90 9.74
C GLN A 21 25.57 -26.06 8.47
N ASP A 22 25.04 -26.57 7.35
CA ASP A 22 24.95 -25.81 6.09
C ASP A 22 24.09 -24.54 6.26
N PHE A 23 22.99 -24.60 7.02
CA PHE A 23 22.19 -23.41 7.36
C PHE A 23 22.93 -22.41 8.27
N ALA A 24 23.79 -22.90 9.17
CA ALA A 24 24.56 -22.04 10.07
C ALA A 24 25.78 -21.40 9.39
N SER A 25 26.39 -22.08 8.41
CA SER A 25 27.56 -21.59 7.68
C SER A 25 27.23 -20.83 6.40
N SER A 26 26.04 -21.05 5.81
CA SER A 26 25.61 -20.28 4.66
C SER A 26 25.01 -18.96 5.10
N THR A 27 25.80 -17.92 4.92
CA THR A 27 25.43 -16.48 4.92
C THR A 27 25.65 -15.76 6.25
N PRO A 28 26.62 -14.83 6.34
CA PRO A 28 26.68 -13.92 7.46
C PRO A 28 25.39 -13.09 7.50
N ALA A 29 24.80 -12.92 8.68
CA ALA A 29 23.55 -12.18 8.88
C ALA A 29 23.58 -10.74 8.33
N SER A 30 24.77 -10.19 8.06
CA SER A 30 24.96 -8.90 7.38
C SER A 30 24.60 -8.91 5.89
N ALA A 31 24.72 -10.04 5.18
CA ALA A 31 24.42 -10.11 3.75
C ALA A 31 22.92 -10.26 3.44
N ILE A 32 22.11 -10.68 4.42
CA ILE A 32 20.65 -10.84 4.25
C ILE A 32 19.94 -9.49 4.43
N VAL A 33 20.51 -8.55 5.19
CA VAL A 33 19.90 -7.22 5.39
C VAL A 33 20.03 -6.32 4.15
N ASP A 34 21.11 -6.49 3.37
CA ASP A 34 21.35 -5.69 2.14
C ASP A 34 20.72 -6.28 0.87
N GLN A 35 20.14 -7.48 0.94
CA GLN A 35 19.47 -8.13 -0.20
C GLN A 35 17.94 -7.97 -0.18
N HIS A 36 17.41 -6.96 0.49
CA HIS A 36 16.06 -6.52 0.14
C HIS A 36 16.12 -5.91 -1.27
N PRO A 37 15.42 -6.48 -2.27
CA PRO A 37 15.39 -5.90 -3.59
C PRO A 37 14.99 -4.43 -3.47
N GLN A 38 15.79 -3.52 -4.01
CA GLN A 38 15.45 -2.10 -4.12
C GLN A 38 14.41 -1.89 -5.24
N TRP A 39 13.32 -2.66 -5.23
CA TRP A 39 12.28 -2.59 -6.27
C TRP A 39 11.45 -1.30 -6.21
N PHE A 40 11.72 -0.43 -5.24
CA PHE A 40 11.16 0.93 -5.14
C PHE A 40 12.30 1.93 -4.90
N VAL A 41 13.05 2.25 -5.95
CA VAL A 41 13.88 3.46 -5.97
C VAL A 41 12.89 4.63 -6.04
N TRP A 42 12.63 5.26 -4.90
CA TRP A 42 11.75 6.42 -4.82
C TRP A 42 12.38 7.60 -5.56
N ASN A 43 11.89 7.87 -6.77
CA ASN A 43 12.32 9.01 -7.57
C ASN A 43 11.94 10.32 -6.85
N GLU A 44 12.87 11.29 -6.79
CA GLU A 44 12.65 12.63 -6.25
C GLU A 44 11.38 13.31 -6.81
N GLY A 45 11.06 13.04 -8.08
CA GLY A 45 9.82 13.52 -8.72
C GLY A 45 8.54 12.99 -8.07
N VAL A 46 8.54 11.74 -7.57
CA VAL A 46 7.39 11.16 -6.85
C VAL A 46 7.19 11.87 -5.51
N PHE A 47 8.28 12.22 -4.81
CA PHE A 47 8.22 13.01 -3.58
C PHE A 47 7.74 14.45 -3.83
N ALA A 48 8.19 15.09 -4.91
CA ALA A 48 7.75 16.43 -5.28
C ALA A 48 6.25 16.46 -5.59
N VAL A 49 5.76 15.49 -6.38
CA VAL A 49 4.32 15.36 -6.67
C VAL A 49 3.52 15.06 -5.41
N ALA A 50 3.98 14.13 -4.55
CA ALA A 50 3.32 13.82 -3.28
C ALA A 50 3.28 15.03 -2.33
N GLY A 51 4.36 15.81 -2.28
CA GLY A 51 4.47 17.04 -1.49
C GLY A 51 3.53 18.14 -1.97
N ILE A 52 3.48 18.41 -3.27
CA ILE A 52 2.54 19.39 -3.86
C ILE A 52 1.10 18.95 -3.59
N LEU A 53 0.79 17.67 -3.82
CA LEU A 53 -0.53 17.11 -3.57
C LEU A 53 -0.92 17.27 -2.09
N PHE A 54 0.01 16.98 -1.18
CA PHE A 54 -0.18 17.18 0.25
C PHE A 54 -0.47 18.63 0.60
N VAL A 55 0.30 19.60 0.08
CA VAL A 55 0.06 21.03 0.34
C VAL A 55 -1.33 21.45 -0.15
N VAL A 56 -1.72 21.05 -1.37
CA VAL A 56 -3.06 21.35 -1.91
C VAL A 56 -4.16 20.75 -1.03
N LEU A 57 -4.03 19.47 -0.66
CA LEU A 57 -5.01 18.76 0.16
C LEU A 57 -5.06 19.29 1.60
N ALA A 58 -3.91 19.69 2.17
CA ALA A 58 -3.80 20.31 3.47
C ALA A 58 -4.45 21.70 3.47
N CYS A 59 -4.25 22.52 2.44
CA CYS A 59 -4.91 23.80 2.27
C CYS A 59 -6.43 23.65 2.13
N ILE A 60 -6.91 22.69 1.33
CA ILE A 60 -8.33 22.37 1.20
C ILE A 60 -8.91 21.90 2.55
N GLY A 61 -8.18 21.02 3.25
CA GLY A 61 -8.56 20.51 4.56
C GLY A 61 -8.60 21.61 5.62
N ALA A 62 -7.60 22.48 5.68
CA ALA A 62 -7.52 23.59 6.63
C ALA A 62 -8.66 24.60 6.42
N ARG A 63 -8.95 24.96 5.16
CA ARG A 63 -10.08 25.84 4.81
C ARG A 63 -11.43 25.24 5.18
N ARG A 64 -11.61 23.92 5.03
CA ARG A 64 -12.88 23.25 5.37
C ARG A 64 -13.07 22.97 6.85
N ASP A 65 -11.98 22.82 7.62
CA ASP A 65 -12.05 22.26 8.99
C ASP A 65 -11.81 23.29 10.11
N LYS A 66 -11.69 24.60 9.80
CA LYS A 66 -11.57 25.69 10.78
C LYS A 66 -10.60 25.36 11.94
N TRP A 67 -9.46 24.75 11.64
CA TRP A 67 -8.40 24.40 12.60
C TRP A 67 -8.76 23.42 13.73
N ALA A 68 -9.94 22.80 13.73
CA ALA A 68 -10.32 21.83 14.75
C ALA A 68 -9.64 20.46 14.55
N LEU A 69 -8.35 20.37 14.18
CA LEU A 69 -7.75 19.16 13.58
C LEU A 69 -7.92 17.84 14.36
N PHE A 70 -8.08 17.89 15.70
CA PHE A 70 -7.91 16.71 16.57
C PHE A 70 -9.18 16.21 17.30
N THR A 71 -10.30 16.92 17.17
CA THR A 71 -11.51 16.63 17.95
C THR A 71 -12.49 15.73 17.20
N LEU A 72 -12.87 14.61 17.83
CA LEU A 72 -14.05 13.84 17.44
C LEU A 72 -15.23 14.38 18.23
N THR A 73 -16.37 14.57 17.57
CA THR A 73 -17.61 15.00 18.21
C THR A 73 -18.62 13.84 18.12
N PRO A 74 -19.15 13.33 19.24
CA PRO A 74 -18.85 13.70 20.63
C PRO A 74 -17.42 13.29 21.07
N GLY A 75 -16.93 13.93 22.13
CA GLY A 75 -15.61 13.63 22.70
C GLY A 75 -15.52 12.15 23.12
N VAL A 76 -14.63 11.41 22.47
CA VAL A 76 -14.40 9.98 22.72
C VAL A 76 -13.08 9.74 23.44
N SER A 77 -13.12 8.84 24.43
CA SER A 77 -11.94 8.37 25.18
C SER A 77 -10.91 7.71 24.27
N PHE A 78 -9.65 7.64 24.73
CA PHE A 78 -8.56 7.03 23.96
C PHE A 78 -8.87 5.61 23.52
N GLY A 79 -9.33 4.75 24.43
CA GLY A 79 -9.65 3.35 24.12
C GLY A 79 -10.75 3.22 23.07
N ARG A 80 -11.80 4.06 23.14
CA ARG A 80 -12.86 4.08 22.13
C ARG A 80 -12.33 4.58 20.77
N ARG A 81 -11.45 5.60 20.75
CA ARG A 81 -10.81 6.05 19.52
C ARG A 81 -9.95 4.96 18.89
N LEU A 82 -9.15 4.26 19.70
CA LEU A 82 -8.30 3.16 19.24
C LEU A 82 -9.15 2.04 18.66
N TYR A 83 -10.23 1.66 19.33
CA TYR A 83 -11.13 0.61 18.86
C TYR A 83 -11.82 0.96 17.53
N VAL A 84 -12.32 2.20 17.40
CA VAL A 84 -12.93 2.70 16.15
C VAL A 84 -11.89 2.73 15.03
N TRP A 85 -10.71 3.29 15.30
CA TRP A 85 -9.60 3.33 14.33
C TRP A 85 -9.21 1.92 13.89
N TRP A 86 -8.97 1.02 14.84
CA TRP A 86 -8.54 -0.36 14.58
C TRP A 86 -9.55 -1.11 13.73
N SER A 87 -10.84 -1.00 14.06
CA SER A 87 -11.91 -1.58 13.25
C SER A 87 -11.98 -0.99 11.84
N CYS A 88 -11.75 0.32 11.67
CA CYS A 88 -11.73 0.93 10.34
C CYS A 88 -10.49 0.50 9.55
N ALA A 89 -9.32 0.48 10.20
CA ALA A 89 -8.05 0.09 9.62
C ALA A 89 -8.09 -1.37 9.16
N TRP A 90 -8.60 -2.29 9.99
CA TRP A 90 -8.70 -3.71 9.64
C TRP A 90 -9.63 -3.96 8.44
N ARG A 91 -10.77 -3.28 8.40
CA ARG A 91 -11.72 -3.38 7.26
C ARG A 91 -11.11 -2.84 5.97
N GLN A 92 -10.38 -1.74 6.04
CA GLN A 92 -9.66 -1.18 4.89
C GLN A 92 -8.55 -2.12 4.44
N TRP A 93 -7.72 -2.58 5.39
CA TRP A 93 -6.62 -3.48 5.10
C TRP A 93 -7.09 -4.79 4.46
N LEU A 94 -8.13 -5.44 5.03
CA LEU A 94 -8.68 -6.68 4.47
C LEU A 94 -9.23 -6.47 3.06
N ALA A 95 -9.99 -5.39 2.84
CA ALA A 95 -10.57 -5.09 1.53
C ALA A 95 -9.48 -4.75 0.49
N SER A 96 -8.47 -3.95 0.88
CA SER A 96 -7.33 -3.62 0.04
C SER A 96 -6.44 -4.82 -0.23
N ALA A 97 -6.24 -5.72 0.74
CA ALA A 97 -5.47 -6.95 0.56
C ALA A 97 -6.15 -7.89 -0.44
N LEU A 98 -7.46 -8.07 -0.35
CA LEU A 98 -8.22 -8.83 -1.33
C LEU A 98 -8.13 -8.22 -2.73
N LEU A 99 -8.31 -6.89 -2.83
CA LEU A 99 -8.17 -6.18 -4.10
C LEU A 99 -6.74 -6.30 -4.66
N PHE A 100 -5.72 -6.26 -3.80
CA PHE A 100 -4.33 -6.42 -4.18
C PHE A 100 -4.05 -7.83 -4.71
N VAL A 101 -4.55 -8.87 -4.04
CA VAL A 101 -4.40 -10.27 -4.52
C VAL A 101 -5.04 -10.43 -5.90
N VAL A 102 -6.23 -9.88 -6.11
CA VAL A 102 -6.90 -9.89 -7.42
C VAL A 102 -6.09 -9.13 -8.45
N ALA A 103 -5.67 -7.90 -8.15
CA ALA A 103 -4.88 -7.06 -9.06
C ALA A 103 -3.52 -7.70 -9.41
N PHE A 104 -2.85 -8.31 -8.42
CA PHE A 104 -1.59 -9.02 -8.62
C PHE A 104 -1.77 -10.27 -9.49
N SER A 105 -2.86 -11.01 -9.27
CA SER A 105 -3.21 -12.17 -10.10
C SER A 105 -3.49 -11.73 -11.54
N VAL A 106 -4.26 -10.66 -11.73
CA VAL A 106 -4.53 -10.06 -13.05
C VAL A 106 -3.25 -9.60 -13.72
N LEU A 107 -2.34 -8.95 -12.99
CA LEU A 107 -1.04 -8.52 -13.50
C LEU A 107 -0.18 -9.73 -13.91
N ARG A 108 -0.10 -10.77 -13.09
CA ARG A 108 0.63 -12.01 -13.43
C ARG A 108 0.07 -12.65 -14.70
N LEU A 109 -1.25 -12.74 -14.83
CA LEU A 109 -1.92 -13.30 -15.99
C LEU A 109 -1.76 -12.41 -17.24
N SER A 110 -1.83 -11.08 -17.08
CA SER A 110 -1.62 -10.15 -18.19
C SER A 110 -0.19 -10.19 -18.70
N LEU A 111 0.80 -10.35 -17.81
CA LEU A 111 2.20 -10.53 -18.22
C LEU A 111 2.41 -11.85 -18.96
N GLY A 112 1.77 -12.94 -18.51
CA GLY A 112 1.90 -14.25 -19.17
C GLY A 112 1.17 -14.34 -20.51
N MET A 113 -0.03 -13.77 -20.61
CA MET A 113 -0.92 -13.97 -21.77
C MET A 113 -1.03 -12.78 -22.71
N ILE A 114 -0.77 -11.56 -22.25
CA ILE A 114 -1.02 -10.33 -23.02
C ILE A 114 0.30 -9.63 -23.35
N ALA A 115 1.26 -9.55 -22.43
CA ALA A 115 2.51 -8.82 -22.67
C ALA A 115 3.35 -9.48 -23.78
N THR A 116 3.42 -10.80 -23.82
CA THR A 116 4.14 -11.56 -24.85
C THR A 116 3.59 -11.34 -26.27
N PRO A 117 2.28 -11.49 -26.56
CA PRO A 117 1.75 -11.20 -27.90
C PRO A 117 1.72 -9.70 -28.20
N LEU A 118 1.57 -8.82 -27.20
CA LEU A 118 1.60 -7.37 -27.42
C LEU A 118 3.01 -6.88 -27.79
N MET A 119 4.06 -7.42 -27.17
CA MET A 119 5.45 -7.15 -27.54
C MET A 119 5.77 -7.70 -28.94
N ALA A 120 5.30 -8.90 -29.28
CA ALA A 120 5.44 -9.45 -30.63
C ALA A 120 4.69 -8.63 -31.69
N PHE A 121 3.49 -8.15 -31.37
CA PHE A 121 2.72 -7.25 -32.24
C PHE A 121 3.40 -5.89 -32.41
N ALA A 122 3.89 -5.29 -31.32
CA ALA A 122 4.62 -4.02 -31.36
C ALA A 122 5.92 -4.15 -32.19
N ALA A 123 6.66 -5.25 -32.03
CA ALA A 123 7.86 -5.52 -32.83
C ALA A 123 7.56 -5.64 -34.34
N ASN A 124 6.40 -6.17 -34.71
CA ASN A 124 6.01 -6.38 -36.11
C ASN A 124 5.31 -5.18 -36.78
N ARG A 125 4.76 -4.25 -36.00
CA ARG A 125 3.92 -3.14 -36.52
C ARG A 125 4.46 -1.75 -36.24
N VAL A 126 5.44 -1.57 -35.36
CA VAL A 126 6.08 -0.28 -35.12
C VAL A 126 7.28 -0.13 -36.06
N PRO A 127 7.22 0.76 -37.07
CA PRO A 127 8.37 1.06 -37.92
C PRO A 127 9.53 1.55 -37.04
N HIS A 128 10.76 1.09 -37.34
CA HIS A 128 11.95 1.47 -36.57
C HIS A 128 12.13 3.01 -36.43
N ASP A 129 11.64 3.79 -37.39
CA ASP A 129 11.66 5.25 -37.37
C ASP A 129 10.78 5.88 -36.27
N ILE A 130 9.67 5.23 -35.87
CA ILE A 130 8.76 5.74 -34.82
C ILE A 130 9.30 5.40 -33.42
N ALA A 131 9.92 4.23 -33.27
CA ALA A 131 10.55 3.81 -32.02
C ALA A 131 11.78 4.67 -31.66
N GLN A 132 12.52 5.18 -32.66
CA GLN A 132 13.64 6.10 -32.48
C GLN A 132 13.21 7.55 -32.28
N SER A 133 12.12 7.99 -32.91
CA SER A 133 11.66 9.39 -32.84
C SER A 133 10.86 9.75 -31.58
N SER A 134 10.29 8.76 -30.85
CA SER A 134 9.62 9.02 -29.58
C SER A 134 9.78 7.88 -28.56
N PRO A 135 10.81 7.93 -27.69
CA PRO A 135 11.00 6.94 -26.63
C PRO A 135 9.81 6.85 -25.67
N ALA A 136 9.02 7.93 -25.54
CA ALA A 136 7.83 7.98 -24.70
C ALA A 136 6.70 7.05 -25.19
N VAL A 137 6.49 6.94 -26.51
CA VAL A 137 5.44 6.08 -27.09
C VAL A 137 5.80 4.61 -26.94
N SER A 138 7.07 4.27 -27.16
CA SER A 138 7.57 2.90 -26.99
C SER A 138 7.49 2.47 -25.52
N LEU A 139 7.86 3.36 -24.59
CA LEU A 139 7.71 3.11 -23.14
C LEU A 139 6.24 2.98 -22.73
N ALA A 140 5.34 3.78 -23.29
CA ALA A 140 3.91 3.68 -23.00
C ALA A 140 3.36 2.32 -23.44
N ILE A 141 3.64 1.86 -24.66
CA ILE A 141 3.17 0.58 -25.19
C ILE A 141 3.74 -0.60 -24.39
N ALA A 142 5.06 -0.61 -24.15
CA ALA A 142 5.72 -1.66 -23.37
C ALA A 142 5.28 -1.66 -21.89
N GLY A 143 4.95 -0.48 -21.34
CA GLY A 143 4.51 -0.29 -19.97
C GLY A 143 3.02 -0.54 -19.73
N MET A 144 2.17 -0.53 -20.76
CA MET A 144 0.71 -0.72 -20.62
C MET A 144 0.29 -1.92 -19.75
N PRO A 145 0.91 -3.12 -19.89
CA PRO A 145 0.56 -4.28 -19.06
C PRO A 145 0.78 -4.06 -17.56
N PHE A 146 1.61 -3.09 -17.16
CA PHE A 146 1.83 -2.69 -15.77
C PHE A 146 0.97 -1.48 -15.38
N ILE A 147 0.92 -0.46 -16.25
CA ILE A 147 0.21 0.80 -15.98
C ILE A 147 -1.29 0.57 -15.80
N VAL A 148 -1.91 -0.19 -16.70
CA VAL A 148 -3.37 -0.42 -16.70
C VAL A 148 -3.86 -1.10 -15.40
N PRO A 149 -3.32 -2.26 -14.97
CA PRO A 149 -3.76 -2.90 -13.74
C PRO A 149 -3.42 -2.06 -12.50
N MET A 150 -2.30 -1.34 -12.49
CA MET A 150 -1.95 -0.45 -11.38
C MET A 150 -2.93 0.73 -11.26
N LEU A 151 -3.29 1.36 -12.38
CA LEU A 151 -4.28 2.43 -12.41
C LEU A 151 -5.67 1.91 -12.00
N ALA A 152 -6.07 0.74 -12.50
CA ALA A 152 -7.32 0.11 -12.12
C ALA A 152 -7.36 -0.19 -10.61
N TYR A 153 -6.27 -0.71 -10.04
CA TYR A 153 -6.14 -0.92 -8.59
C TYR A 153 -6.30 0.38 -7.81
N LEU A 154 -5.63 1.46 -8.24
CA LEU A 154 -5.75 2.77 -7.59
C LEU A 154 -7.19 3.31 -7.68
N LEU A 155 -7.81 3.27 -8.85
CA LEU A 155 -9.16 3.77 -9.08
C LEU A 155 -10.23 2.96 -8.32
N LEU A 156 -10.04 1.64 -8.17
CA LEU A 156 -10.95 0.77 -7.41
C LEU A 156 -10.72 0.86 -5.91
N SER A 157 -9.48 1.09 -5.46
CA SER A 157 -9.18 1.20 -4.02
C SER A 157 -9.80 2.44 -3.38
N LEU A 158 -9.90 3.56 -4.11
CA LEU A 158 -10.52 4.81 -3.64
C LEU A 158 -11.97 4.62 -3.12
N PRO A 159 -12.96 4.22 -3.95
CA PRO A 159 -14.32 4.02 -3.47
C PRO A 159 -14.40 2.92 -2.42
N LEU A 160 -13.60 1.85 -2.55
CA LEU A 160 -13.57 0.74 -1.61
C LEU A 160 -13.20 1.22 -0.19
N VAL A 161 -12.12 1.98 -0.06
CA VAL A 161 -11.71 2.58 1.22
C VAL A 161 -12.82 3.47 1.77
N GLY A 162 -13.43 4.32 0.96
CA GLY A 162 -14.55 5.16 1.38
C GLY A 162 -15.75 4.36 1.94
N TYR A 163 -16.13 3.27 1.27
CA TYR A 163 -17.19 2.38 1.75
C TYR A 163 -16.82 1.69 3.06
N MET A 164 -15.57 1.23 3.20
CA MET A 164 -15.09 0.56 4.42
C MET A 164 -15.02 1.51 5.61
N VAL A 165 -14.56 2.74 5.39
CA VAL A 165 -14.57 3.82 6.41
C VAL A 165 -16.00 4.09 6.87
N ARG A 166 -16.94 4.30 5.95
CA ARG A 166 -18.35 4.51 6.31
C ARG A 166 -18.91 3.33 7.11
N ARG A 167 -18.69 2.09 6.65
CA ARG A 167 -19.17 0.89 7.35
C ARG A 167 -18.54 0.74 8.73
N GLY A 168 -17.25 1.04 8.86
CA GLY A 168 -16.55 1.04 10.15
C GLY A 168 -17.15 2.06 11.11
N LEU A 169 -17.34 3.31 10.68
CA LEU A 169 -17.96 4.36 11.49
C LEU A 169 -19.41 4.00 11.88
N ALA A 170 -20.20 3.49 10.94
CA ALA A 170 -21.58 3.06 11.21
C ALA A 170 -21.64 1.91 12.23
N ALA A 171 -20.68 0.96 12.17
CA ALA A 171 -20.60 -0.14 13.14
C ALA A 171 -20.31 0.33 14.57
N HIS A 172 -19.72 1.52 14.75
CA HIS A 172 -19.45 2.13 16.05
C HIS A 172 -20.45 3.22 16.43
N ALA A 173 -21.65 3.19 15.82
CA ALA A 173 -22.74 4.15 16.04
C ALA A 173 -22.34 5.63 15.81
N MET A 174 -21.36 5.88 14.94
CA MET A 174 -21.01 7.24 14.53
C MET A 174 -21.98 7.71 13.44
N PRO A 175 -22.23 9.03 13.31
CA PRO A 175 -23.11 9.57 12.28
C PRO A 175 -22.67 9.14 10.89
N ALA A 176 -23.53 8.42 10.17
CA ALA A 176 -23.27 7.93 8.83
C ALA A 176 -24.50 8.13 7.94
N PRO A 177 -24.35 8.64 6.70
CA PRO A 177 -25.48 8.84 5.81
C PRO A 177 -26.10 7.50 5.39
N ARG A 178 -27.44 7.43 5.33
CA ARG A 178 -28.15 6.24 4.80
C ARG A 178 -27.83 6.02 3.31
N ARG A 179 -27.75 7.09 2.53
CA ARG A 179 -27.37 7.07 1.10
C ARG A 179 -25.93 7.55 0.92
N PHE A 180 -25.06 6.65 0.47
CA PHE A 180 -23.66 6.94 0.20
C PHE A 180 -23.31 6.44 -1.20
N GLY A 181 -23.39 7.35 -2.17
CA GLY A 181 -23.10 7.05 -3.57
C GLY A 181 -21.62 6.89 -3.84
N PHE A 182 -21.31 6.34 -5.02
CA PHE A 182 -19.96 6.07 -5.49
C PHE A 182 -19.04 7.30 -5.37
N TRP A 183 -19.48 8.46 -5.87
CA TRP A 183 -18.69 9.69 -5.82
C TRP A 183 -18.30 10.13 -4.40
N ARG A 184 -19.23 9.99 -3.43
CA ARG A 184 -18.96 10.32 -2.02
C ARG A 184 -17.98 9.33 -1.40
N ALA A 185 -18.04 8.06 -1.79
CA ALA A 185 -17.09 7.04 -1.37
C ALA A 185 -15.70 7.31 -1.94
N THR A 186 -15.60 7.58 -3.24
CA THR A 186 -14.33 7.92 -3.90
C THR A 186 -13.68 9.15 -3.27
N LEU A 187 -14.45 10.21 -3.02
CA LEU A 187 -13.93 11.42 -2.37
C LEU A 187 -13.44 11.14 -0.93
N LEU A 188 -14.18 10.34 -0.15
CA LEU A 188 -13.77 9.96 1.19
C LEU A 188 -12.50 9.09 1.19
N GLY A 189 -12.38 8.16 0.24
CA GLY A 189 -11.18 7.37 0.03
C GLY A 189 -9.98 8.23 -0.38
N LEU A 190 -10.19 9.18 -1.30
CA LEU A 190 -9.16 10.13 -1.73
C LEU A 190 -8.66 10.96 -0.55
N ILE A 191 -9.56 11.51 0.27
CA ILE A 191 -9.18 12.24 1.49
C ILE A 191 -8.43 11.31 2.46
N THR A 192 -8.83 10.05 2.58
CA THR A 192 -8.11 9.09 3.44
C THR A 192 -6.68 8.87 2.96
N TYR A 193 -6.47 8.63 1.66
CA TYR A 193 -5.14 8.47 1.08
C TYR A 193 -4.31 9.76 1.12
N ALA A 194 -4.94 10.90 0.87
CA ALA A 194 -4.35 12.23 0.98
C ALA A 194 -3.70 12.49 2.34
N TRP A 195 -4.24 11.93 3.42
CA TRP A 195 -3.70 12.10 4.77
C TRP A 195 -2.85 10.92 5.26
N THR A 196 -2.94 9.75 4.63
CA THR A 196 -2.13 8.58 5.00
C THR A 196 -0.82 8.52 4.23
N LEU A 197 -0.78 8.88 2.94
CA LEU A 197 0.45 8.88 2.15
C LEU A 197 1.55 9.81 2.71
N PRO A 198 1.26 11.10 3.04
CA PRO A 198 2.27 11.98 3.62
C PRO A 198 2.73 11.50 5.00
N ALA A 199 1.83 10.87 5.76
CA ALA A 199 2.18 10.28 7.05
C ALA A 199 3.19 9.15 6.87
N SER A 200 2.92 8.23 5.94
CA SER A 200 3.83 7.14 5.62
C SER A 200 5.18 7.66 5.14
N LEU A 201 5.21 8.69 4.30
CA LEU A 201 6.45 9.30 3.82
C LEU A 201 7.22 10.00 4.96
N ALA A 202 6.53 10.80 5.78
CA ALA A 202 7.14 11.48 6.93
C ALA A 202 7.69 10.47 7.94
N ILE A 203 6.95 9.41 8.24
CA ILE A 203 7.32 8.37 9.21
C ILE A 203 8.43 7.46 8.66
N ALA A 204 8.42 7.15 7.37
CA ALA A 204 9.52 6.43 6.71
C ALA A 204 10.83 7.23 6.78
N ASN A 205 10.75 8.55 6.67
CA ASN A 205 11.88 9.47 6.72
C ASN A 205 12.27 9.93 8.13
N VAL A 206 11.59 9.46 9.20
CA VAL A 206 12.09 9.69 10.56
C VAL A 206 13.44 8.97 10.65
N GLY A 207 14.50 9.79 10.73
CA GLY A 207 15.92 9.43 10.62
C GLY A 207 16.47 8.54 11.74
N VAL A 208 15.69 7.56 12.19
CA VAL A 208 16.20 6.43 12.94
C VAL A 208 16.94 5.55 11.94
N SER A 209 18.22 5.88 11.73
CA SER A 209 19.18 4.95 11.18
C SER A 209 19.21 3.73 12.09
N SER A 210 18.57 2.64 11.69
CA SER A 210 18.94 1.30 12.13
C SER A 210 17.97 0.26 11.58
N ALA A 211 18.55 -0.86 11.16
CA ALA A 211 17.89 -2.15 10.99
C ALA A 211 17.34 -2.73 12.32
N HIS A 212 17.09 -1.90 13.34
CA HIS A 212 16.64 -2.36 14.65
C HIS A 212 15.11 -2.54 14.68
N PRO A 213 14.61 -3.64 15.28
CA PRO A 213 13.18 -3.88 15.48
C PRO A 213 12.46 -2.71 16.18
N VAL A 214 13.17 -1.98 17.04
CA VAL A 214 12.68 -0.79 17.75
C VAL A 214 12.28 0.34 16.79
N ALA A 215 13.02 0.54 15.70
CA ALA A 215 12.69 1.56 14.69
C ALA A 215 11.37 1.22 13.98
N ASN A 216 11.14 -0.04 13.67
CA ASN A 216 9.90 -0.51 13.06
C ASN A 216 8.71 -0.41 14.03
N ALA A 217 8.91 -0.76 15.30
CA ALA A 217 7.89 -0.58 16.34
C ALA A 217 7.53 0.90 16.51
N LEU A 218 8.52 1.80 16.53
CA LEU A 218 8.29 3.24 16.62
C LEU A 218 7.53 3.78 15.40
N ARG A 219 7.92 3.38 14.19
CA ARG A 219 7.19 3.75 12.96
C ARG A 219 5.73 3.27 13.01
N ALA A 220 5.49 2.04 13.46
CA ALA A 220 4.15 1.50 13.63
C ALA A 220 3.34 2.32 14.66
N ILE A 221 3.93 2.67 15.81
CA ILE A 221 3.29 3.51 16.82
C ILE A 221 2.95 4.90 16.26
N LEU A 222 3.88 5.52 15.51
CA LEU A 222 3.64 6.82 14.87
C LEU A 222 2.51 6.75 13.82
N LEU A 223 2.43 5.66 13.04
CA LEU A 223 1.36 5.44 12.08
C LEU A 223 0.00 5.28 12.78
N VAL A 224 -0.03 4.52 13.89
CA VAL A 224 -1.22 4.36 14.73
C VAL A 224 -1.66 5.71 15.28
N ALA A 225 -0.74 6.47 15.88
CA ALA A 225 -1.01 7.79 16.42
C ALA A 225 -1.53 8.74 15.34
N TRP A 226 -0.88 8.80 14.18
CA TRP A 226 -1.33 9.61 13.06
C TRP A 226 -2.73 9.21 12.58
N GLY A 227 -2.96 7.91 12.42
CA GLY A 227 -4.25 7.37 12.04
C GLY A 227 -5.37 7.76 13.00
N MET A 228 -5.10 7.67 14.31
CA MET A 228 -6.08 7.99 15.36
C MET A 228 -6.36 9.48 15.51
N TYR A 229 -5.34 10.33 15.40
CA TYR A 229 -5.45 11.76 15.75
C TYR A 229 -5.61 12.68 14.53
N ILE A 230 -5.22 12.25 13.34
CA ILE A 230 -5.33 13.04 12.10
C ILE A 230 -6.36 12.44 11.15
N VAL A 231 -6.21 11.16 10.80
CA VAL A 231 -7.03 10.54 9.73
C VAL A 231 -8.45 10.27 10.21
N LEU A 232 -8.61 9.61 11.37
CA LEU A 232 -9.92 9.22 11.89
C LEU A 232 -10.86 10.42 12.15
N PRO A 233 -10.44 11.52 12.82
CA PRO A 233 -11.32 12.66 13.05
C PRO A 233 -11.80 13.30 11.75
N ARG A 234 -10.94 13.37 10.72
CA ARG A 234 -11.30 13.89 9.40
C ARG A 234 -12.29 12.99 8.68
N GLN A 235 -12.07 11.68 8.71
CA GLN A 235 -13.02 10.69 8.18
C GLN A 235 -14.39 10.83 8.83
N ALA A 236 -14.42 10.85 10.17
CA ALA A 236 -15.65 10.97 10.94
C ALA A 236 -16.39 12.28 10.62
N ARG A 237 -15.70 13.42 10.57
CA ARG A 237 -16.33 14.71 10.22
C ARG A 237 -16.83 14.77 8.79
N SER A 238 -16.06 14.25 7.83
CA SER A 238 -16.47 14.22 6.42
C SER A 238 -17.76 13.41 6.26
N VAL A 239 -17.86 12.28 6.95
CA VAL A 239 -19.05 11.45 6.96
C VAL A 239 -20.21 12.11 7.70
N ALA A 240 -19.96 12.71 8.87
CA ALA A 240 -20.98 13.42 9.64
C ALA A 240 -21.59 14.61 8.88
N ARG A 241 -20.75 15.40 8.17
CA ARG A 241 -21.23 16.49 7.29
C ARG A 241 -22.13 15.98 6.16
N LEU A 242 -21.91 14.76 5.68
CA LEU A 242 -22.75 14.13 4.67
C LEU A 242 -24.03 13.53 5.25
N ALA A 243 -24.07 13.30 6.56
CA ALA A 243 -25.21 12.74 7.29
C ALA A 243 -26.16 13.83 7.84
N ALA A 244 -25.70 15.06 7.99
CA ALA A 244 -26.53 16.17 8.45
C ALA A 244 -27.68 16.44 7.47
N PRO A 245 -28.93 16.60 7.96
CA PRO A 245 -30.05 17.03 7.12
C PRO A 245 -29.75 18.41 6.52
N ARG A 246 -30.02 18.57 5.23
CA ARG A 246 -30.06 19.89 4.58
C ARG A 246 -31.42 20.52 4.81
#